data_AF-A0A2E4P820-F1
#
_entry.id   AF-A0A2E4P820-F1
#
_cell.length_a   1.000
_cell.length_b   1.000
_cell.length_c   1.000
_cell.angle_alpha   90.00
_cell.angle_beta   90.00
_cell.angle_gamma   90.00
#
_symmetry.space_group_name_H-M   'P 1'
#
loop_
_entity.id
_entity.type
_entity.pdbx_description
1 polymer ?
#
loop_
_entity_poly.entity_id
_entity_poly.type
_entity_poly.pdbx_seq_one_letter_code
_entity_poly.pdbx_strand_id
1 'polypeptide(L)'
;MRDMTKLLLYDLSGFLKNPDDVQYNVSAIKKVKIFIILFLVKVFIFLLLIYPLLILLNNITDLHHRGEFVEDSLFTLIAISIIAPITEELFFRLVLRRQGLVASIFSEQTWYRVFPWLCRISIVGFAIVHLDNYHNSETLFYILSPLIVLSHFITGCFITFVRVRLSFLYGLLLHSLWNFSAYLLLS
;
A
#
# COMPACT_ATOMS: atom_id res chain seq x y z
N MET A 1 23.41 -3.20 19.83
CA MET A 1 22.65 -2.60 18.71
C MET A 1 21.28 -3.26 18.64
N ARG A 2 20.17 -2.55 18.87
CA ARG A 2 18.85 -3.08 18.50
C ARG A 2 18.84 -3.31 16.99
N ASP A 3 18.35 -4.47 16.57
CA ASP A 3 18.14 -4.82 15.16
C ASP A 3 17.25 -3.75 14.49
N MET A 4 17.77 -3.13 13.41
CA MET A 4 17.09 -2.05 12.68
C MET A 4 15.73 -2.49 12.17
N THR A 5 15.58 -3.77 11.80
CA THR A 5 14.30 -4.35 11.37
C THR A 5 13.27 -4.29 12.48
N LYS A 6 13.64 -4.70 13.70
CA LYS A 6 12.74 -4.68 14.86
C LYS A 6 12.27 -3.26 15.20
N LEU A 7 13.17 -2.28 15.10
CA LEU A 7 12.81 -0.87 15.31
C LEU A 7 11.83 -0.36 14.25
N LEU A 8 12.03 -0.71 12.98
CA LEU A 8 11.13 -0.32 11.90
C LEU A 8 9.76 -0.97 12.02
N LEU A 9 9.69 -2.25 12.38
CA LEU A 9 8.41 -2.94 12.62
C LEU A 9 7.67 -2.36 13.82
N TYR A 10 8.40 -2.01 14.89
CA TYR A 10 7.83 -1.34 16.05
C TYR A 10 7.26 0.04 15.67
N ASP A 11 7.99 0.84 14.90
CA ASP A 11 7.51 2.16 14.46
C ASP A 11 6.35 2.04 13.46
N LEU A 12 6.40 1.08 12.53
CA LEU A 12 5.26 0.78 11.66
C LEU A 12 4.01 0.43 12.48
N SER A 13 4.15 -0.44 13.49
CA SER A 13 3.03 -0.79 14.38
C SER A 13 2.52 0.42 15.18
N GLY A 14 3.42 1.26 15.69
CA GLY A 14 3.08 2.50 16.40
C GLY A 14 2.32 3.47 15.50
N PHE A 15 2.82 3.70 14.29
CA PHE A 15 2.19 4.54 13.27
C PHE A 15 0.79 4.03 12.89
N LEU A 16 0.61 2.74 12.66
CA LEU A 16 -0.71 2.20 12.28
C LEU A 16 -1.75 2.37 13.40
N LYS A 17 -1.32 2.36 14.67
CA LYS A 17 -2.19 2.64 15.82
C LYS A 17 -2.53 4.12 15.90
N ASN A 18 -1.50 4.97 15.91
CA ASN A 18 -1.62 6.42 16.07
C ASN A 18 -0.75 7.14 15.03
N PRO A 19 -1.27 7.36 13.79
CA PRO A 19 -0.51 8.02 12.74
C PRO A 19 -0.18 9.47 13.11
N ASP A 20 1.04 9.90 12.81
CA ASP A 20 1.50 11.28 12.89
C ASP A 20 2.18 11.69 11.58
N ASP A 21 2.25 12.98 11.26
CA ASP A 21 2.80 13.49 10.00
C ASP A 21 4.33 13.71 10.05
N VAL A 22 5.07 13.01 10.93
CA VAL A 22 6.51 13.22 11.10
C VAL A 22 7.31 12.45 10.05
N GLN A 23 8.26 13.14 9.42
CA GLN A 23 9.28 12.55 8.55
C GLN A 23 10.57 12.25 9.32
N TYR A 24 11.27 11.21 8.88
CA TYR A 24 12.63 10.95 9.35
C TYR A 24 13.60 11.99 8.79
N ASN A 25 14.28 12.68 9.70
CA ASN A 25 15.42 13.52 9.38
C ASN A 25 16.71 12.68 9.35
N VAL A 26 16.89 11.92 8.26
CA VAL A 26 18.04 11.05 8.04
C VAL A 26 18.56 11.17 6.61
N SER A 27 19.83 10.78 6.40
CA SER A 27 20.47 10.81 5.08
C SER A 27 19.74 9.93 4.05
N ALA A 28 19.89 10.26 2.76
CA ALA A 28 19.29 9.51 1.66
C ALA A 28 19.67 8.03 1.68
N ILE A 29 20.93 7.71 1.99
CA ILE A 29 21.40 6.32 2.14
C ILE A 29 20.60 5.57 3.21
N LYS A 30 20.31 6.22 4.34
CA LYS A 30 19.52 5.60 5.41
C LYS A 30 18.05 5.44 4.99
N LYS A 31 17.48 6.40 4.25
CA LYS A 31 16.13 6.27 3.66
C LYS A 31 16.05 5.07 2.70
N VAL A 32 17.04 4.88 1.83
CA VAL A 32 17.12 3.72 0.92
C VAL A 32 17.23 2.41 1.70
N LYS A 33 18.05 2.34 2.76
CA LYS A 33 18.12 1.15 3.61
C LYS A 33 16.78 0.81 4.27
N ILE A 34 16.07 1.82 4.78
CA ILE A 34 14.73 1.66 5.36
C ILE A 34 13.75 1.14 4.30
N PHE A 35 13.75 1.76 3.11
CA PHE A 35 12.92 1.35 1.98
C PHE A 35 13.13 -0.12 1.61
N ILE A 36 14.39 -0.55 1.44
CA ILE A 36 14.73 -1.93 1.07
C ILE A 36 14.25 -2.91 2.14
N ILE A 37 14.49 -2.62 3.43
CA ILE A 37 14.05 -3.50 4.52
C ILE A 37 12.53 -3.65 4.51
N LEU A 38 11.79 -2.55 4.38
CA LEU A 38 10.33 -2.59 4.36
C LEU A 38 9.78 -3.31 3.13
N PHE A 39 10.42 -3.15 1.97
CA PHE A 39 10.07 -3.90 0.77
C PHE A 39 10.29 -5.40 0.96
N LEU A 40 11.45 -5.83 1.49
CA LEU A 40 11.75 -7.24 1.74
C LEU A 40 10.81 -7.85 2.79
N VAL A 41 10.50 -7.13 3.86
CA VAL A 41 9.50 -7.54 4.85
C VAL A 41 8.13 -7.74 4.18
N LYS A 42 7.73 -6.82 3.31
CA LYS A 42 6.46 -6.92 2.58
C LYS A 42 6.43 -8.15 1.67
N VAL A 43 7.50 -8.38 0.90
CA VAL A 43 7.64 -9.59 0.05
C VAL A 43 7.54 -10.85 0.90
N PHE A 44 8.22 -10.89 2.05
CA PHE A 44 8.18 -12.03 2.96
C PHE A 44 6.77 -12.29 3.52
N ILE A 45 6.07 -11.24 3.97
CA ILE A 45 4.66 -11.34 4.42
C ILE A 45 3.79 -11.88 3.29
N PHE A 46 3.99 -11.39 2.07
CA PHE A 46 3.21 -11.84 0.93
C PHE A 46 3.42 -13.32 0.64
N LEU A 47 4.68 -13.76 0.47
CA LEU A 47 4.99 -15.14 0.12
C LEU A 47 4.56 -16.15 1.20
N LEU A 48 4.73 -15.80 2.49
CA LEU A 48 4.44 -16.74 3.56
C LEU A 48 2.98 -16.76 4.03
N LEU A 49 2.29 -15.62 3.95
CA LEU A 49 0.94 -15.49 4.54
C LEU A 49 -0.11 -15.23 3.48
N ILE A 50 0.12 -14.25 2.61
CA ILE A 50 -0.91 -13.77 1.69
C ILE A 50 -1.08 -14.69 0.49
N TYR A 51 0.00 -15.12 -0.14
CA TYR A 51 -0.07 -15.98 -1.31
C TYR A 51 -0.76 -17.32 -1.02
N PRO A 52 -0.42 -18.05 0.08
CA PRO A 52 -1.16 -19.26 0.47
C PRO A 52 -2.63 -18.98 0.80
N LEU A 53 -2.93 -17.84 1.46
CA LEU A 53 -4.30 -17.44 1.74
C LEU A 53 -5.10 -17.20 0.45
N LEU A 54 -4.51 -16.56 -0.56
CA LEU A 54 -5.18 -16.33 -1.85
C LEU A 54 -5.47 -17.64 -2.57
N ILE A 55 -4.56 -18.62 -2.53
CA ILE A 55 -4.80 -19.97 -3.07
C ILE A 55 -5.98 -20.64 -2.34
N LEU A 56 -6.01 -20.57 -1.01
CA LEU A 56 -7.11 -21.12 -0.21
C LEU A 56 -8.44 -20.45 -0.57
N LEU A 57 -8.47 -19.12 -0.65
CA LEU A 57 -9.66 -18.36 -0.98
C LEU A 57 -10.15 -18.68 -2.40
N ASN A 58 -9.25 -18.82 -3.38
CA ASN A 58 -9.60 -19.18 -4.75
C ASN A 58 -10.28 -20.56 -4.85
N ASN A 59 -9.95 -21.49 -3.94
CA ASN A 59 -10.61 -22.79 -3.87
C ASN A 59 -12.00 -22.73 -3.23
N ILE A 60 -12.34 -21.65 -2.51
CA ILE A 60 -13.60 -21.47 -1.78
C ILE A 60 -14.58 -20.58 -2.55
N THR A 61 -14.05 -19.47 -3.09
CA THR A 61 -14.78 -18.49 -3.87
C THR A 61 -13.94 -18.20 -5.10
N ASP A 62 -14.56 -18.22 -6.26
CA ASP A 62 -13.85 -18.06 -7.51
C ASP A 62 -13.23 -16.65 -7.61
N LEU A 63 -11.89 -16.56 -7.63
CA LEU A 63 -11.17 -15.29 -7.71
C LEU A 63 -10.71 -15.03 -9.15
N HIS A 64 -11.60 -15.18 -10.15
CA HIS A 64 -11.31 -14.71 -11.50
C HIS A 64 -11.03 -13.21 -11.51
N HIS A 65 -9.82 -12.86 -11.93
CA HIS A 65 -9.43 -11.47 -12.10
C HIS A 65 -10.14 -10.86 -13.32
N ARG A 66 -10.73 -9.67 -13.16
CA ARG A 66 -11.50 -8.96 -14.20
C ARG A 66 -10.66 -8.60 -15.44
N GLY A 67 -9.33 -8.72 -15.35
CA GLY A 67 -8.41 -8.54 -16.46
C GLY A 67 -7.28 -9.53 -16.39
N GLU A 68 -7.57 -10.84 -16.44
CA GLU A 68 -6.58 -11.83 -16.91
C GLU A 68 -5.78 -11.18 -18.04
N PHE A 69 -4.46 -11.12 -17.91
CA PHE A 69 -3.57 -10.25 -18.67
C PHE A 69 -3.59 -10.60 -20.17
N VAL A 70 -4.67 -10.24 -20.88
CA VAL A 70 -4.96 -10.71 -22.25
C VAL A 70 -3.90 -10.23 -23.24
N GLU A 71 -3.13 -9.21 -22.88
CA GLU A 71 -1.97 -8.78 -23.64
C GLU A 71 -0.75 -8.63 -22.72
N ASP A 72 0.13 -9.63 -22.72
CA ASP A 72 1.52 -9.56 -22.24
C ASP A 72 2.34 -8.59 -23.10
N SER A 73 1.94 -7.33 -23.09
CA SER A 73 2.59 -6.25 -23.79
C SER A 73 3.41 -5.43 -22.81
N LEU A 74 4.50 -4.86 -23.30
CA LEU A 74 5.25 -3.84 -22.56
C LEU A 74 4.33 -2.70 -22.08
N PHE A 75 3.27 -2.39 -22.84
CA PHE A 75 2.28 -1.39 -22.47
C PHE A 75 1.50 -1.78 -21.22
N THR A 76 0.99 -3.01 -21.13
CA THR A 76 0.28 -3.53 -19.94
C THR A 76 1.16 -3.47 -18.69
N LEU A 77 2.42 -3.91 -18.83
CA LEU A 77 3.41 -3.85 -17.75
C LEU A 77 3.62 -2.42 -17.24
N ILE A 78 3.82 -1.46 -18.16
CA ILE A 78 3.98 -0.04 -17.82
C ILE A 78 2.70 0.52 -17.19
N ALA A 79 1.52 0.20 -17.73
CA ALA A 79 0.25 0.67 -17.22
C ALA A 79 0.03 0.23 -15.77
N ILE A 80 0.22 -1.06 -15.46
CA ILE A 80 -0.02 -1.63 -14.13
C ILE A 80 1.08 -1.26 -13.13
N SER A 81 2.34 -1.19 -13.57
CA SER A 81 3.47 -0.98 -12.67
C SER A 81 3.83 0.49 -12.47
N ILE A 82 3.41 1.38 -13.37
CA ILE A 82 3.79 2.79 -13.33
C ILE A 82 2.55 3.69 -13.32
N ILE A 83 1.70 3.60 -14.34
CA ILE A 83 0.60 4.55 -14.53
C ILE A 83 -0.48 4.41 -13.44
N ALA A 84 -0.90 3.18 -13.13
CA ALA A 84 -1.86 2.91 -12.07
C ALA A 84 -1.34 3.37 -10.70
N PRO A 85 -0.12 2.98 -10.25
CA PRO A 85 0.48 3.50 -9.01
C PRO A 85 0.57 5.02 -8.94
N ILE A 86 0.95 5.71 -10.03
CA ILE A 86 0.97 7.18 -10.04
C ILE A 86 -0.42 7.74 -9.76
N THR A 87 -1.42 7.22 -10.47
CA THR A 87 -2.81 7.68 -10.34
C THR A 87 -3.35 7.45 -8.94
N GLU A 88 -3.14 6.24 -8.40
CA GLU A 88 -3.57 5.84 -7.07
C GLU A 88 -2.86 6.63 -5.97
N GLU A 89 -1.55 6.85 -6.07
CA GLU A 89 -0.81 7.64 -5.08
C GLU A 89 -1.22 9.12 -5.09
N LEU A 90 -1.50 9.69 -6.26
CA LEU A 90 -2.03 11.05 -6.36
C LEU A 90 -3.40 11.16 -5.67
N PHE A 91 -4.28 10.18 -5.87
CA PHE A 91 -5.61 10.20 -5.27
C PHE A 91 -5.56 9.96 -3.75
N PHE A 92 -4.87 8.90 -3.31
CA PHE A 92 -4.94 8.47 -1.92
C PHE A 92 -3.92 9.14 -1.00
N ARG A 93 -2.76 9.61 -1.51
CA ARG A 93 -1.57 9.92 -0.67
C ARG A 93 -1.08 11.36 -0.82
N LEU A 94 -1.48 12.08 -1.87
CA LEU A 94 -1.11 13.48 -2.06
C LEU A 94 -1.54 14.34 -0.86
N VAL A 95 -2.77 14.14 -0.40
CA VAL A 95 -3.38 14.88 0.72
C VAL A 95 -2.74 14.61 2.08
N LEU A 96 -1.92 13.57 2.23
CA LEU A 96 -1.35 13.15 3.53
C LEU A 96 -0.15 14.01 3.97
N ARG A 97 -0.09 15.28 3.57
CA ARG A 97 0.89 16.26 4.04
C ARG A 97 0.24 17.62 4.09
N ARG A 98 0.43 18.35 5.19
CA ARG A 98 0.00 19.74 5.31
C ARG A 98 0.92 20.69 4.52
N GLN A 99 0.77 20.68 3.20
CA GLN A 99 1.51 21.57 2.28
C GLN A 99 0.56 22.11 1.20
N GLY A 100 0.88 23.28 0.64
CA GLY A 100 0.09 23.90 -0.44
C GLY A 100 -1.37 24.10 -0.06
N LEU A 101 -2.29 23.64 -0.91
CA LEU A 101 -3.74 23.73 -0.72
C LEU A 101 -4.24 23.05 0.55
N VAL A 102 -3.60 21.95 0.99
CA VAL A 102 -3.99 21.27 2.24
C VAL A 102 -3.71 22.18 3.43
N ALA A 103 -2.61 22.94 3.41
CA ALA A 103 -2.27 23.89 4.45
C ALA A 103 -3.18 25.13 4.47
N SER A 104 -3.82 25.48 3.36
CA SER A 104 -4.81 26.58 3.33
C SER A 104 -6.19 26.14 3.83
N ILE A 105 -6.51 24.84 3.77
CA ILE A 105 -7.80 24.30 4.24
C ILE A 105 -7.72 23.95 5.74
N PHE A 106 -6.61 23.37 6.20
CA PHE A 106 -6.46 22.88 7.57
C PHE A 106 -5.45 23.69 8.37
N SER A 107 -5.91 24.32 9.45
CA SER A 107 -5.01 24.85 10.49
C SER A 107 -4.18 23.73 11.12
N GLU A 108 -3.04 24.07 11.72
CA GLU A 108 -2.15 23.09 12.36
C GLU A 108 -2.86 22.24 13.42
N GLN A 109 -3.67 22.88 14.27
CA GLN A 109 -4.44 22.20 15.30
C GLN A 109 -5.48 21.23 14.72
N THR A 110 -6.12 21.62 13.61
CA THR A 110 -7.09 20.77 12.92
C THR A 110 -6.38 19.61 12.24
N TRP A 111 -5.25 19.87 11.58
CA TRP A 111 -4.41 18.86 10.92
C TRP A 111 -4.05 17.72 11.86
N TYR A 112 -3.56 18.03 13.07
CA TYR A 112 -3.21 17.03 14.07
C TYR A 112 -4.38 16.08 14.42
N ARG A 113 -5.61 16.60 14.40
CA ARG A 113 -6.83 15.82 14.70
C ARG A 113 -7.31 14.98 13.51
N VAL A 114 -7.23 15.52 12.29
CA VAL A 114 -7.76 14.85 11.08
C VAL A 114 -6.76 13.88 10.44
N PHE A 115 -5.46 14.11 10.60
CA PHE A 115 -4.42 13.33 9.95
C PHE A 115 -4.51 11.81 10.23
N PRO A 116 -4.72 11.34 11.47
CA PRO A 116 -4.93 9.91 11.75
C PRO A 116 -6.06 9.29 10.92
N TRP A 117 -7.16 10.02 10.74
CA TRP A 117 -8.31 9.57 9.96
C TRP A 117 -8.00 9.55 8.47
N LEU A 118 -7.31 10.56 7.95
CA LEU A 118 -6.87 10.57 6.55
C LEU A 118 -5.98 9.37 6.22
N CYS A 119 -5.03 9.01 7.10
CA CYS A 119 -4.22 7.81 6.92
C CYS A 119 -5.06 6.53 6.90
N ARG A 120 -5.99 6.37 7.85
CA ARG A 120 -6.85 5.16 7.92
C ARG A 120 -7.78 5.03 6.73
N ILE A 121 -8.43 6.13 6.33
CA ILE A 121 -9.30 6.18 5.15
C ILE A 121 -8.50 5.89 3.88
N SER A 122 -7.29 6.47 3.76
CA SER A 122 -6.39 6.19 2.64
C SER A 122 -6.05 4.71 2.54
N ILE A 123 -5.69 4.05 3.65
CA ILE A 123 -5.36 2.61 3.69
C ILE A 123 -6.57 1.74 3.35
N VAL A 124 -7.71 1.96 4.02
CA VAL A 124 -8.91 1.14 3.86
C VAL A 124 -9.55 1.36 2.49
N GLY A 125 -9.68 2.61 2.07
CA GLY A 125 -10.23 2.97 0.76
C GLY A 125 -9.39 2.37 -0.37
N PHE A 126 -8.07 2.42 -0.25
CA PHE A 126 -7.17 1.75 -1.18
C PHE A 126 -7.43 0.25 -1.27
N ALA A 127 -7.60 -0.44 -0.14
CA ALA A 127 -7.89 -1.86 -0.16
C ALA A 127 -9.24 -2.17 -0.82
N ILE A 128 -10.28 -1.39 -0.51
CA ILE A 128 -11.64 -1.62 -1.00
C ILE A 128 -11.75 -1.43 -2.52
N VAL A 129 -11.12 -0.40 -3.10
CA VAL A 129 -11.20 -0.17 -4.56
C VAL A 129 -10.63 -1.34 -5.36
N HIS A 130 -9.70 -2.11 -4.78
CA HIS A 130 -9.13 -3.30 -5.41
C HIS A 130 -10.06 -4.53 -5.40
N LEU A 131 -11.27 -4.44 -4.82
CA LEU A 131 -12.31 -5.44 -5.09
C LEU A 131 -12.71 -5.48 -6.57
N ASP A 132 -12.59 -4.36 -7.27
CA ASP A 132 -12.94 -4.28 -8.69
C ASP A 132 -11.96 -5.07 -9.60
N ASN A 133 -10.82 -5.51 -9.04
CA ASN A 133 -9.90 -6.41 -9.73
C ASN A 133 -10.47 -7.81 -9.94
N TYR A 134 -11.61 -8.15 -9.34
CA TYR A 134 -12.23 -9.47 -9.43
C TYR A 134 -13.58 -9.39 -10.14
N HIS A 135 -13.85 -10.35 -11.02
CA HIS A 135 -15.14 -10.49 -11.67
C HIS A 135 -16.01 -11.50 -10.91
N ASN A 136 -16.47 -11.11 -9.72
CA ASN A 136 -17.30 -11.95 -8.87
C ASN A 136 -18.43 -11.14 -8.22
N SER A 137 -19.65 -11.67 -8.29
CA SER A 137 -20.87 -11.07 -7.71
C SER A 137 -21.57 -11.96 -6.69
N GLU A 138 -20.93 -13.06 -6.27
CA GLU A 138 -21.48 -13.97 -5.28
C GLU A 138 -21.51 -13.34 -3.88
N THR A 139 -22.50 -13.71 -3.07
CA THR A 139 -22.60 -13.21 -1.69
C THR A 139 -21.38 -13.60 -0.86
N LEU A 140 -20.85 -14.82 -1.06
CA LEU A 140 -19.69 -15.31 -0.34
C LEU A 140 -18.43 -14.47 -0.61
N PHE A 141 -18.23 -14.02 -1.85
CA PHE A 141 -17.16 -13.11 -2.23
C PHE A 141 -17.19 -11.82 -1.39
N TYR A 142 -18.36 -11.19 -1.25
CA TYR A 142 -18.48 -9.97 -0.44
C TYR A 142 -18.30 -10.22 1.06
N ILE A 143 -18.74 -11.37 1.58
CA ILE A 143 -18.49 -11.78 2.98
C ILE A 143 -16.98 -11.95 3.22
N LEU A 144 -16.28 -12.58 2.28
CA LEU A 144 -14.84 -12.82 2.35
C LEU A 144 -14.00 -11.61 1.93
N SER A 145 -14.62 -10.52 1.46
CA SER A 145 -13.94 -9.32 0.96
C SER A 145 -12.84 -8.78 1.88
N PRO A 146 -12.96 -8.76 3.23
CA PRO A 146 -11.87 -8.29 4.10
C PRO A 146 -10.60 -9.15 4.01
N LEU A 147 -10.74 -10.45 3.72
CA LEU A 147 -9.61 -11.37 3.52
C LEU A 147 -9.07 -11.28 2.08
N ILE A 148 -9.97 -11.11 1.10
CA ILE A 148 -9.61 -11.00 -0.33
C ILE A 148 -8.73 -9.76 -0.55
N VAL A 149 -9.10 -8.61 0.01
CA VAL A 149 -8.30 -7.37 -0.13
C VAL A 149 -7.23 -7.20 0.93
N LEU A 150 -6.94 -8.23 1.73
CA LEU A 150 -5.94 -8.14 2.80
C LEU A 150 -4.54 -7.82 2.24
N SER A 151 -4.21 -8.34 1.06
CA SER A 151 -2.97 -8.02 0.33
C SER A 151 -2.84 -6.52 0.04
N HIS A 152 -3.93 -5.89 -0.40
CA HIS A 152 -4.03 -4.47 -0.72
C HIS A 152 -4.07 -3.62 0.55
N PHE A 153 -4.73 -4.08 1.61
CA PHE A 153 -4.70 -3.44 2.93
C PHE A 153 -3.28 -3.36 3.49
N ILE A 154 -2.54 -4.47 3.48
CA ILE A 154 -1.14 -4.51 3.92
C ILE A 154 -0.29 -3.60 3.02
N THR A 155 -0.51 -3.63 1.70
CA THR A 155 0.17 -2.74 0.76
C THR A 155 -0.08 -1.26 1.10
N GLY A 156 -1.34 -0.88 1.34
CA GLY A 156 -1.72 0.47 1.76
C GLY A 156 -1.05 0.90 3.06
N CYS A 157 -0.94 0.00 4.05
CA CYS A 157 -0.22 0.25 5.31
C CYS A 157 1.25 0.62 5.06
N PHE A 158 1.97 -0.20 4.29
CA PHE A 158 3.40 0.01 4.02
C PHE A 158 3.65 1.27 3.18
N ILE A 159 2.87 1.48 2.12
CA ILE A 159 3.01 2.66 1.27
C ILE A 159 2.70 3.93 2.05
N THR A 160 1.62 3.95 2.83
CA THR A 160 1.25 5.11 3.65
C THR A 160 2.34 5.44 4.67
N PHE A 161 2.87 4.42 5.36
CA PHE A 161 3.99 4.59 6.29
C PHE A 161 5.23 5.16 5.60
N VAL A 162 5.68 4.55 4.49
CA VAL A 162 6.85 4.99 3.73
C VAL A 162 6.66 6.40 3.20
N ARG A 163 5.47 6.71 2.70
CA ARG A 163 5.12 8.05 2.21
C ARG A 163 5.24 9.09 3.31
N VAL A 164 4.73 8.80 4.51
CA VAL A 164 4.72 9.74 5.62
C VAL A 164 6.10 9.90 6.21
N ARG A 165 6.83 8.80 6.44
CA ARG A 165 8.15 8.80 7.08
C ARG A 165 9.29 9.21 6.16
N LEU A 166 9.24 8.87 4.86
CA LEU A 166 10.33 9.14 3.92
C LEU A 166 10.02 10.32 2.98
N SER A 167 9.09 10.12 2.03
CA SER A 167 8.53 11.12 1.12
C SER A 167 7.48 10.49 0.18
N PHE A 168 6.73 11.32 -0.54
CA PHE A 168 5.80 10.87 -1.59
C PHE A 168 6.50 9.98 -2.64
N LEU A 169 7.69 10.37 -3.11
CA LEU A 169 8.45 9.61 -4.10
C LEU A 169 8.80 8.20 -3.62
N TYR A 170 9.21 8.02 -2.36
CA TYR A 170 9.49 6.68 -1.83
C TYR A 170 8.21 5.83 -1.70
N GLY A 171 7.07 6.44 -1.38
CA GLY A 171 5.77 5.74 -1.39
C GLY A 171 5.43 5.24 -2.79
N LEU A 172 5.51 6.13 -3.79
CA LEU A 172 5.29 5.80 -5.20
C LEU A 172 6.24 4.71 -5.71
N LEU A 173 7.53 4.82 -5.42
CA LEU A 173 8.51 3.80 -5.81
C LEU A 173 8.21 2.43 -5.17
N LEU A 174 7.77 2.41 -3.90
CA LEU A 174 7.40 1.17 -3.23
C LEU A 174 6.18 0.52 -3.90
N HIS A 175 5.21 1.35 -4.27
CA HIS A 175 3.99 0.91 -4.94
C HIS A 175 4.30 0.36 -6.33
N SER A 176 5.00 1.12 -7.17
CA SER A 176 5.41 0.68 -8.50
C SER A 176 6.25 -0.58 -8.47
N LEU A 177 7.24 -0.66 -7.57
CA LEU A 177 8.07 -1.85 -7.42
C LEU A 177 7.24 -3.06 -6.97
N TRP A 178 6.26 -2.85 -6.09
CA TRP A 178 5.36 -3.91 -5.67
C TRP A 178 4.49 -4.42 -6.81
N ASN A 179 3.84 -3.53 -7.58
CA ASN A 179 2.99 -3.94 -8.70
C ASN A 179 3.81 -4.65 -9.78
N PHE A 180 5.01 -4.15 -10.09
CA PHE A 180 5.93 -4.83 -10.98
C PHE A 180 6.29 -6.24 -10.49
N SER A 181 6.64 -6.38 -9.21
CA SER A 181 6.99 -7.68 -8.63
C SER A 181 5.79 -8.63 -8.61
N ALA A 182 4.60 -8.14 -8.25
CA ALA A 182 3.39 -8.93 -8.21
C ALA A 182 2.95 -9.39 -9.61
N TYR A 183 3.06 -8.51 -10.62
CA TYR A 183 2.85 -8.88 -12.02
C TYR A 183 3.75 -10.06 -12.39
N LEU A 184 5.06 -9.94 -12.20
CA LEU A 184 6.02 -11.00 -12.55
C LEU A 184 5.85 -12.31 -11.77
N LEU A 185 5.26 -12.27 -10.57
CA LEU A 185 5.04 -13.46 -9.75
C LEU A 185 3.72 -14.17 -10.07
N LEU A 186 2.77 -13.46 -10.69
CA LEU A 186 1.40 -13.92 -10.93
C LEU A 186 1.08 -14.10 -12.43
N SER A 187 1.91 -13.57 -13.32
CA SER A 187 1.96 -13.88 -14.76
C SER A 187 2.64 -15.23 -15.00
#